data_AF-A0A957YDW4-F1
#
_entry.id   AF-A0A957YDW4-F1
#
_cell.length_a   1.000
_cell.length_b   1.000
_cell.length_c   1.000
_cell.angle_alpha   90.00
_cell.angle_beta   90.00
_cell.angle_gamma   90.00
#
_symmetry.space_group_name_H-M   'P 1'
#
loop_
_entity.id
_entity.type
_entity.pdbx_description
1 polymer ?
#
loop_
_entity_poly.entity_id
_entity_poly.type
_entity_poly.pdbx_seq_one_letter_code
_entity_poly.pdbx_strand_id
1 'polypeptide(L)'
;AFWDELRRRLPTEVAETMITGPRLEMSIAPLRSFVAEPMRFGHLFLAGDAAHIVPPTGAKGLNLAVSDVFYLSRAFMAYYGEQRTDLFDRYSAACLRRVWKAIRFSWWFTSMLHKFNDDPIDYRLQVAELDYFTGSEAGHTVIAENYVGLPFEKDFE
;
A
#
# COMPACT_ATOMS: atom_id res chain seq x y z
N ALA A 1 17.50 1.10 24.56
CA ALA A 1 16.61 0.01 24.11
C ALA A 1 16.19 0.17 22.65
N PHE A 2 15.32 1.13 22.27
CA PHE A 2 14.87 1.27 20.87
C PHE A 2 16.01 1.55 19.88
N TRP A 3 16.82 2.58 20.14
CA TRP A 3 17.94 2.94 19.26
C TRP A 3 18.99 1.82 19.16
N ASP A 4 19.23 1.09 20.25
CA ASP A 4 20.17 -0.03 20.26
C ASP A 4 19.65 -1.18 19.39
N GLU A 5 18.35 -1.46 19.44
CA GLU A 5 17.72 -2.49 18.63
C GLU A 5 17.68 -2.10 17.14
N LEU A 6 17.41 -0.82 16.83
CA LEU A 6 17.50 -0.33 15.46
C LEU A 6 18.91 -0.48 14.89
N ARG A 7 19.95 -0.09 15.66
CA ARG A 7 21.36 -0.26 15.24
C ARG A 7 21.71 -1.71 14.94
N ARG A 8 21.20 -2.67 15.72
CA ARG A 8 21.44 -4.10 15.49
C ARG A 8 20.90 -4.63 14.16
N ARG A 9 19.91 -3.94 13.56
CA ARG A 9 19.21 -4.37 12.35
C ARG A 9 19.60 -3.59 11.09
N LEU A 10 20.54 -2.66 11.21
CA LEU A 10 21.09 -1.88 10.10
C LEU A 10 22.49 -2.39 9.72
N PRO A 11 22.92 -2.19 8.47
CA PRO A 11 24.33 -2.36 8.10
C PRO A 11 25.24 -1.53 9.00
N THR A 12 26.45 -2.04 9.29
CA THR A 12 27.38 -1.44 10.26
C THR A 12 27.69 0.01 9.95
N GLU A 13 27.97 0.33 8.69
CA GLU A 13 28.29 1.66 8.19
C GLU A 13 27.14 2.66 8.36
N VAL A 14 25.89 2.19 8.30
CA VAL A 14 24.70 3.02 8.55
C VAL A 14 24.49 3.22 10.05
N ALA A 15 24.69 2.15 10.85
CA ALA A 15 24.51 2.20 12.29
C ALA A 15 25.52 3.13 12.99
N GLU A 16 26.77 3.16 12.51
CA GLU A 16 27.85 4.00 13.03
C GLU A 16 27.62 5.50 12.82
N THR A 17 26.96 5.86 11.72
CA THR A 17 26.65 7.26 11.36
C THR A 17 25.28 7.73 11.88
N MET A 18 24.52 6.85 12.54
CA MET A 18 23.17 7.14 13.01
C MET A 18 23.14 8.14 14.18
N ILE A 19 22.59 9.32 13.93
CA ILE A 19 22.33 10.35 14.93
C ILE A 19 21.03 10.01 15.68
N THR A 20 21.09 9.90 17.01
CA THR A 20 19.93 9.60 17.87
C THR A 20 19.41 10.84 18.59
N GLY A 21 18.14 10.81 19.01
CA GLY A 21 17.52 11.91 19.77
C GLY A 21 16.41 11.46 20.73
N PRO A 22 15.77 12.41 21.43
CA PRO A 22 14.58 12.14 22.24
C PRO A 22 13.42 11.66 21.36
N ARG A 23 12.60 10.75 21.92
CA ARG A 23 11.45 10.16 21.22
C ARG A 23 10.24 11.09 21.43
N LEU A 24 9.83 11.80 20.37
CA LEU A 24 8.72 12.75 20.43
C LEU A 24 7.35 12.04 20.44
N GLU A 25 7.23 10.96 19.67
CA GLU A 25 6.07 10.08 19.62
C GLU A 25 6.56 8.63 19.56
N MET A 26 5.79 7.73 20.16
CA MET A 26 5.99 6.29 20.02
C MET A 26 4.65 5.58 20.13
N SER A 27 4.39 4.74 19.15
CA SER A 27 3.24 3.85 19.12
C SER A 27 3.62 2.52 18.46
N ILE A 28 2.74 1.52 18.63
CA ILE A 28 2.84 0.24 17.95
C ILE A 28 1.64 0.15 17.01
N ALA A 29 1.92 0.10 15.71
CA ALA A 29 0.88 -0.06 14.70
C ALA A 29 0.74 -1.54 14.32
N PRO A 30 -0.46 -2.15 14.48
CA PRO A 30 -0.69 -3.52 14.03
C PRO A 30 -0.72 -3.57 12.50
N LEU A 31 -0.10 -4.60 11.92
CA LEU A 31 -0.19 -4.88 10.48
C LEU A 31 -1.52 -5.59 10.20
N ARG A 32 -2.35 -5.00 9.33
CA ARG A 32 -3.61 -5.60 8.86
C ARG A 32 -3.83 -5.33 7.38
N SER A 33 -4.53 -6.25 6.73
CA SER A 33 -5.12 -6.05 5.40
C SER A 33 -6.64 -6.17 5.52
N PHE A 34 -7.38 -5.25 4.93
CA PHE A 34 -8.85 -5.24 4.94
C PHE A 34 -9.37 -4.60 3.64
N VAL A 35 -10.47 -5.14 3.10
CA VAL A 35 -11.19 -4.58 1.95
C VAL A 35 -12.69 -4.79 2.15
N ALA A 36 -13.48 -3.74 1.93
CA ALA A 36 -14.93 -3.78 1.86
C ALA A 36 -15.40 -3.83 0.41
N GLU A 37 -16.23 -4.81 0.08
CA GLU A 37 -16.88 -4.93 -1.23
C GLU A 37 -18.39 -5.10 -1.06
N PRO A 38 -19.23 -4.28 -1.72
CA PRO A 38 -18.88 -3.08 -2.50
C PRO A 38 -18.47 -1.89 -1.61
N MET A 39 -17.91 -0.84 -2.22
CA MET A 39 -17.56 0.43 -1.56
C MET A 39 -18.71 1.45 -1.61
N ARG A 40 -19.94 1.00 -1.92
CA ARG A 40 -21.14 1.84 -2.03
C ARG A 40 -22.38 1.09 -1.57
N PHE A 41 -23.27 1.79 -0.87
CA PHE A 41 -24.62 1.34 -0.56
C PHE A 41 -25.63 2.48 -0.77
N GLY A 42 -26.40 2.42 -1.86
CA GLY A 42 -27.32 3.50 -2.23
C GLY A 42 -26.58 4.83 -2.46
N HIS A 43 -26.80 5.80 -1.56
CA HIS A 43 -26.14 7.12 -1.57
C HIS A 43 -24.96 7.21 -0.58
N LEU A 44 -24.60 6.12 0.11
CA LEU A 44 -23.42 6.03 0.96
C LEU A 44 -22.22 5.52 0.14
N PHE A 45 -21.08 6.21 0.25
CA PHE A 45 -19.82 5.86 -0.40
C PHE A 45 -18.71 5.76 0.65
N LEU A 46 -17.92 4.68 0.59
CA LEU A 46 -16.77 4.45 1.46
C LEU A 46 -15.48 4.81 0.72
N ALA A 47 -14.58 5.55 1.37
CA ALA A 47 -13.29 5.94 0.82
C ALA A 47 -12.18 5.84 1.88
N GLY A 48 -10.96 5.52 1.45
CA GLY A 48 -9.81 5.36 2.34
C GLY A 48 -9.99 4.26 3.37
N ASP A 49 -9.54 4.51 4.60
CA ASP A 49 -9.57 3.53 5.70
C ASP A 49 -10.97 3.02 6.08
N ALA A 50 -12.03 3.74 5.69
CA ALA A 50 -13.41 3.25 5.83
C ALA A 50 -13.72 2.07 4.89
N ALA A 51 -12.99 1.94 3.78
CA ALA A 51 -13.17 0.89 2.78
C ALA A 51 -12.04 -0.15 2.79
N HIS A 52 -10.80 0.25 3.03
CA HIS A 52 -9.66 -0.66 2.96
C HIS A 52 -8.51 -0.23 3.87
N ILE A 53 -7.75 -1.21 4.37
CA ILE A 53 -6.56 -0.98 5.17
C ILE A 53 -5.44 -1.86 4.62
N VAL A 54 -4.23 -1.31 4.54
CA VAL A 54 -3.06 -1.98 3.97
C VAL A 54 -1.88 -1.92 4.94
N PRO A 55 -1.00 -2.94 4.97
CA PRO A 55 0.23 -2.88 5.74
C PRO A 55 1.07 -1.65 5.35
N PRO A 56 1.69 -0.96 6.31
CA PRO A 56 2.44 0.28 6.05
C PRO A 56 3.69 0.06 5.21
N THR A 57 4.15 -1.18 5.07
CA THR A 57 5.36 -1.56 4.32
C THR A 57 5.35 -1.06 2.88
N GLY A 58 4.20 -1.12 2.19
CA GLY A 58 4.06 -0.61 0.81
C GLY A 58 3.78 0.90 0.71
N ALA A 59 3.60 1.60 1.84
CA ALA A 59 3.22 3.01 1.92
C ALA A 59 1.97 3.38 1.07
N LYS A 60 0.93 2.53 1.07
CA LYS A 60 -0.22 2.68 0.15
C LYS A 60 -1.50 3.29 0.74
N GLY A 61 -1.71 3.30 2.05
CA GLY A 61 -3.00 3.68 2.67
C GLY A 61 -3.53 5.04 2.22
N LEU A 62 -2.81 6.11 2.55
CA LEU A 62 -3.20 7.47 2.15
C LEU A 62 -3.29 7.63 0.62
N ASN A 63 -2.37 7.01 -0.12
CA ASN A 63 -2.35 7.06 -1.59
C ASN A 63 -3.61 6.42 -2.20
N LEU A 64 -4.12 5.34 -1.60
CA LEU A 64 -5.38 4.72 -2.02
C LEU A 64 -6.58 5.60 -1.68
N ALA A 65 -6.60 6.21 -0.49
CA ALA A 65 -7.65 7.17 -0.12
C ALA A 65 -7.72 8.34 -1.12
N VAL A 66 -6.58 8.86 -1.56
CA VAL A 66 -6.51 9.90 -2.61
C VAL A 66 -7.09 9.40 -3.93
N SER A 67 -6.79 8.16 -4.34
CA SER A 67 -7.38 7.59 -5.57
C SER A 67 -8.90 7.39 -5.45
N ASP A 68 -9.41 6.98 -4.29
CA ASP A 68 -10.85 6.83 -4.09
C ASP A 68 -11.56 8.18 -4.21
N VAL A 69 -10.99 9.23 -3.60
CA VAL A 69 -11.52 10.60 -3.68
C VAL A 69 -11.42 11.13 -5.12
N PHE A 70 -10.39 10.78 -5.87
CA PHE A 70 -10.28 11.14 -7.29
C PHE A 70 -11.44 10.57 -8.12
N TYR A 71 -11.81 9.30 -7.92
CA TYR A 71 -12.94 8.69 -8.64
C TYR A 71 -14.27 9.25 -8.13
N LEU A 72 -14.43 9.37 -6.81
CA LEU A 72 -15.67 9.85 -6.22
C LEU A 72 -15.96 11.30 -6.60
N SER A 73 -14.95 12.17 -6.63
CA SER A 73 -15.10 13.57 -7.04
C SER A 73 -15.55 13.71 -8.49
N ARG A 74 -15.04 12.88 -9.42
CA ARG A 74 -15.54 12.84 -10.80
C ARG A 74 -16.99 12.40 -10.90
N ALA A 75 -17.37 11.38 -10.15
CA ALA A 75 -18.75 10.94 -10.11
C ALA A 75 -19.69 12.05 -9.61
N PHE A 76 -19.27 12.80 -8.59
CA PHE A 76 -20.01 13.98 -8.13
C PHE A 76 -20.05 15.11 -9.17
N MET A 77 -18.93 15.42 -9.83
CA MET A 77 -18.90 16.46 -10.87
C MET A 77 -19.83 16.11 -12.04
N ALA A 78 -19.81 14.87 -12.53
CA ALA A 78 -20.70 14.41 -13.60
C ALA A 78 -22.18 14.46 -13.18
N TYR A 79 -22.49 14.10 -11.93
CA TYR A 79 -23.86 14.19 -11.44
C TYR A 79 -24.36 15.64 -11.32
N TYR A 80 -23.61 16.51 -10.65
CA TYR A 80 -24.05 17.89 -10.45
C TYR A 80 -23.98 18.74 -11.73
N GLY A 81 -23.04 18.46 -12.63
CA GLY A 81 -22.88 19.17 -13.89
C GLY A 81 -23.77 18.66 -15.02
N GLU A 82 -23.89 17.33 -15.15
CA GLU A 82 -24.50 16.67 -16.32
C GLU A 82 -25.70 15.76 -15.97
N GLN A 83 -26.05 15.64 -14.69
CA GLN A 83 -27.08 14.70 -14.20
C GLN A 83 -26.77 13.23 -14.51
N ARG A 84 -25.48 12.91 -14.73
CA ARG A 84 -25.00 11.56 -14.98
C ARG A 84 -24.83 10.78 -13.68
N THR A 85 -25.39 9.58 -13.62
CA THR A 85 -25.31 8.68 -12.44
C THR A 85 -24.42 7.46 -12.69
N ASP A 86 -24.03 7.19 -13.94
CA ASP A 86 -23.28 6.00 -14.34
C ASP A 86 -21.93 5.86 -13.61
N LEU A 87 -21.27 6.99 -13.32
CA LEU A 87 -20.00 6.99 -12.59
C LEU A 87 -20.16 6.54 -11.13
N PHE A 88 -21.30 6.80 -10.49
CA PHE A 88 -21.54 6.27 -9.14
C PHE A 88 -21.71 4.75 -9.16
N ASP A 89 -22.29 4.19 -10.22
CA ASP A 89 -22.48 2.74 -10.36
C ASP A 89 -21.13 2.05 -10.64
N ARG A 90 -20.23 2.73 -11.36
CA ARG A 90 -18.88 2.26 -11.68
C ARG A 90 -17.86 2.47 -10.54
N TYR A 91 -18.18 3.31 -9.55
CA TYR A 91 -17.27 3.74 -8.49
C TYR A 91 -16.56 2.59 -7.78
N SER A 92 -17.32 1.63 -7.23
CA SER A 92 -16.74 0.52 -6.46
C SER A 92 -15.79 -0.31 -7.32
N ALA A 93 -16.19 -0.62 -8.57
CA ALA A 93 -15.38 -1.43 -9.46
C ALA A 93 -14.06 -0.72 -9.86
N ALA A 94 -14.10 0.59 -10.09
CA ALA A 94 -12.91 1.38 -10.42
C ALA A 94 -11.92 1.46 -9.25
N CYS A 95 -12.40 1.75 -8.04
CA CYS A 95 -11.55 1.79 -6.85
C CYS A 95 -10.94 0.41 -6.56
N LEU A 96 -11.76 -0.65 -6.57
CA LEU A 96 -11.33 -2.01 -6.21
C LEU A 96 -10.23 -2.55 -7.14
N ARG A 97 -10.28 -2.25 -8.45
CA ARG A 97 -9.20 -2.63 -9.38
C ARG A 97 -7.83 -2.07 -8.98
N ARG A 98 -7.80 -0.88 -8.38
CA ARG A 98 -6.57 -0.26 -7.89
C ARG A 98 -6.21 -0.75 -6.48
N VAL A 99 -7.19 -0.83 -5.58
CA VAL A 99 -7.03 -1.29 -4.19
C VAL A 99 -6.41 -2.69 -4.16
N TRP A 100 -6.91 -3.64 -4.95
CA TRP A 100 -6.35 -5.00 -4.96
C TRP A 100 -4.91 -5.07 -5.46
N LYS A 101 -4.54 -4.28 -6.47
CA LYS A 101 -3.14 -4.23 -6.95
C LYS A 101 -2.20 -3.69 -5.88
N ALA A 102 -2.64 -2.65 -5.16
CA ALA A 102 -1.87 -2.07 -4.06
C ALA A 102 -1.78 -3.01 -2.85
N ILE A 103 -2.86 -3.71 -2.50
CA ILE A 103 -2.84 -4.71 -1.41
C ILE A 103 -1.93 -5.86 -1.74
N ARG A 104 -2.02 -6.42 -2.96
CA ARG A 104 -1.11 -7.46 -3.44
C ARG A 104 0.34 -7.02 -3.27
N PHE A 105 0.68 -5.80 -3.70
CA PHE A 105 2.03 -5.28 -3.55
C PHE A 105 2.44 -5.11 -2.09
N SER A 106 1.61 -4.47 -1.25
CA SER A 106 1.92 -4.27 0.17
C SER A 106 2.09 -5.60 0.91
N TRP A 107 1.24 -6.60 0.62
CA TRP A 107 1.34 -7.93 1.21
C TRP A 107 2.64 -8.63 0.79
N TRP A 108 2.93 -8.68 -0.52
CA TRP A 108 4.15 -9.30 -1.05
C TRP A 108 5.42 -8.63 -0.51
N PHE A 109 5.42 -7.29 -0.43
CA PHE A 109 6.55 -6.56 0.11
C PHE A 109 6.72 -6.77 1.62
N THR A 110 5.61 -6.92 2.36
CA THR A 110 5.65 -7.31 3.78
C THR A 110 6.22 -8.72 3.93
N SER A 111 5.78 -9.69 3.11
CA SER A 111 6.28 -11.07 3.16
C SER A 111 7.77 -11.19 2.85
N MET A 112 8.32 -10.29 2.03
CA MET A 112 9.74 -10.28 1.68
C MET A 112 10.63 -9.65 2.77
N LEU A 113 10.11 -8.65 3.49
CA LEU A 113 10.92 -7.81 4.40
C LEU A 113 10.75 -8.11 5.90
N HIS A 114 9.82 -8.99 6.28
CA HIS A 114 9.57 -9.34 7.68
C HIS A 114 9.87 -10.81 7.94
N LYS A 115 10.36 -11.12 9.15
CA LYS A 115 10.46 -12.49 9.65
C LYS A 115 9.14 -12.88 10.31
N PHE A 116 8.47 -13.90 9.77
CA PHE A 116 7.19 -14.42 10.30
C PHE A 116 7.36 -15.68 11.15
N ASN A 117 8.43 -16.42 10.89
CA ASN A 117 8.80 -17.64 11.58
C ASN A 117 10.34 -17.81 11.49
N ASP A 118 10.85 -18.82 12.18
CA ASP A 118 12.26 -19.20 12.14
C ASP A 118 12.50 -20.46 11.27
N ASP A 119 11.60 -20.77 10.34
CA ASP A 119 11.76 -21.92 9.44
C ASP A 119 12.93 -21.66 8.45
N PRO A 120 13.93 -22.56 8.39
CA PRO A 120 15.10 -22.34 7.54
C PRO A 120 14.81 -22.33 6.04
N ILE A 121 13.79 -23.07 5.58
CA ILE A 121 13.41 -23.12 4.17
C ILE A 121 12.70 -21.84 3.78
N ASP A 122 11.72 -21.40 4.58
CA ASP A 122 11.03 -20.13 4.35
C ASP A 122 12.01 -18.95 4.29
N TYR A 123 13.01 -18.93 5.18
CA TYR A 123 14.06 -17.90 5.14
C TYR A 123 14.90 -17.95 3.85
N ARG A 124 15.31 -19.14 3.40
CA ARG A 124 16.09 -19.28 2.15
C ARG A 124 15.27 -18.87 0.93
N LEU A 125 13.98 -19.18 0.90
CA LEU A 125 13.06 -18.73 -0.16
C LEU A 125 12.89 -17.21 -0.15
N GLN A 126 12.72 -16.61 1.03
CA GLN A 126 12.63 -15.16 1.18
C GLN A 126 13.89 -14.44 0.65
N VAL A 127 15.08 -14.94 0.97
CA VAL A 127 16.35 -14.39 0.46
C VAL A 127 16.46 -14.56 -1.05
N ALA A 128 16.11 -15.73 -1.59
CA ALA A 128 16.15 -15.98 -3.03
C ALA A 128 15.21 -15.05 -3.81
N GLU A 129 14.02 -14.77 -3.27
CA GLU A 129 13.08 -13.81 -3.83
C GLU A 129 13.68 -12.39 -3.83
N LEU A 130 14.26 -11.96 -2.69
CA LEU A 130 14.92 -10.66 -2.59
C LEU A 130 16.07 -10.53 -3.60
N ASP A 131 16.92 -11.55 -3.72
CA ASP A 131 18.05 -11.58 -4.66
C ASP A 131 17.56 -11.49 -6.11
N TYR A 132 16.47 -12.19 -6.48
CA TYR A 132 15.91 -12.12 -7.83
C TYR A 132 15.38 -10.71 -8.17
N PHE A 133 14.61 -10.12 -7.26
CA PHE A 133 13.99 -8.81 -7.50
C PHE A 133 14.97 -7.64 -7.43
N THR A 134 16.09 -7.80 -6.71
CA THR A 134 17.16 -6.80 -6.61
C THR A 134 18.35 -7.07 -7.54
N GLY A 135 18.40 -8.24 -8.17
CA GLY A 135 19.47 -8.64 -9.10
C GLY A 135 19.10 -8.51 -10.59
N SER A 136 17.83 -8.20 -10.92
CA SER A 136 17.36 -8.14 -12.30
C SER A 136 16.63 -6.83 -12.62
N GLU A 137 16.79 -6.34 -13.85
CA GLU A 137 16.08 -5.14 -14.32
C GLU A 137 14.56 -5.33 -14.27
N ALA A 138 14.05 -6.48 -14.70
CA ALA A 138 12.63 -6.78 -14.65
C ALA A 138 12.09 -6.79 -13.20
N GLY A 139 12.86 -7.36 -12.26
CA GLY A 139 12.52 -7.32 -10.83
C GLY A 139 12.47 -5.89 -10.29
N HIS A 140 13.49 -5.08 -10.60
CA HIS A 140 13.52 -3.66 -10.26
C HIS A 140 12.32 -2.90 -10.82
N THR A 141 11.95 -3.14 -12.08
CA THR A 141 10.78 -2.49 -12.70
C THR A 141 9.50 -2.81 -11.93
N VAL A 142 9.29 -4.08 -11.56
CA VAL A 142 8.11 -4.49 -10.78
C VAL A 142 8.04 -3.76 -9.43
N ILE A 143 9.17 -3.67 -8.72
CA ILE A 143 9.22 -2.92 -7.46
C ILE A 143 8.92 -1.44 -7.73
N ALA A 144 9.64 -0.83 -8.69
CA ALA A 144 9.60 0.59 -8.95
C ALA A 144 8.19 1.06 -9.34
N GLU A 145 7.54 0.43 -10.32
CA GLU A 145 6.21 0.84 -10.80
C GLU A 145 5.14 0.74 -9.70
N ASN A 146 5.23 -0.30 -8.86
CA ASN A 146 4.29 -0.48 -7.76
C ASN A 146 4.61 0.51 -6.63
N TYR A 147 5.88 0.81 -6.36
CA TYR A 147 6.29 1.73 -5.31
C TYR A 147 5.92 3.18 -5.64
N VAL A 148 6.16 3.66 -6.88
CA VAL A 148 5.73 5.00 -7.31
C VAL A 148 4.21 5.10 -7.49
N GLY A 149 3.54 3.96 -7.71
CA GLY A 149 2.09 3.86 -7.79
C GLY A 149 1.61 3.71 -9.23
N LEU A 150 0.73 2.73 -9.42
CA LEU A 150 0.12 2.43 -10.71
C LEU A 150 -0.83 3.56 -11.16
N PRO A 151 -0.99 3.75 -12.48
CA PRO A 151 -1.82 4.80 -13.04
C PRO A 151 -3.29 4.69 -12.60
N PHE A 152 -3.96 5.83 -12.61
CA PHE A 152 -5.41 5.89 -12.42
C PHE A 152 -6.10 5.51 -13.74
N GLU A 153 -7.35 5.08 -13.66
CA GLU A 153 -8.12 4.72 -14.85
C GLU A 153 -8.44 5.98 -15.65
N LYS A 154 -7.93 6.01 -16.89
CA LYS A 154 -8.10 7.13 -17.80
C LYS A 154 -9.56 7.27 -18.27
N ASP A 155 -10.28 6.16 -18.36
CA ASP A 155 -11.64 6.12 -18.93
C ASP A 155 -12.74 6.31 -17.87
N PHE A 156 -12.39 6.85 -16.69
CA PHE A 156 -13.35 7.18 -15.64
C PHE A 156 -13.76 8.66 -15.76
N GLU A 157 -14.53 8.98 -16.81
CA GLU A 157 -15.08 10.31 -17.12
C GLU A 157 -16.55 10.23 -17.54
#